data_AF-A0A524M1X1-F1
#
_entry.id   AF-A0A524M1X1-F1
#
_cell.length_a   1.000
_cell.length_b   1.000
_cell.length_c   1.000
_cell.angle_alpha   90.00
_cell.angle_beta   90.00
_cell.angle_gamma   90.00
#
_symmetry.space_group_name_H-M   'P 1'
#
loop_
_entity.id
_entity.type
_entity.pdbx_description
1 polymer ?
#
loop_
_entity_poly.entity_id
_entity_poly.type
_entity_poly.pdbx_seq_one_letter_code
_entity_poly.pdbx_strand_id
1 'polypeptide(L)'
;MLGNKSTQFTFAPGTGIMDYEKGKLNNLTDNMWITDTTIDSRSGRGYVRESGYKSPERLIHNLVDRVSKNGSLLLNVGPRPDGSIPKEAQYCLKEMGKWLEINGDCIYGTTPWIYSDAGMKGGHDADDDGRSSGHFNESKEIRLTSEDFRFTTKGNAIYVICLGIPGDRVQVPSFTLHNDEIRQITMLGSDAGPLKWQLFTNKKEGLYIDMKDRPKSPIACAFKIDLND
;
A
#
# COMPACT_ATOMS: atom_id res chain seq x y z
N MET A 1 9.07 -30.29 -25.60
CA MET A 1 8.38 -30.38 -24.29
C MET A 1 9.33 -29.73 -23.30
N LEU A 2 9.02 -28.66 -22.58
CA LEU A 2 7.81 -28.29 -21.83
C LEU A 2 7.58 -26.77 -22.02
N GLY A 3 6.41 -26.27 -22.43
CA GLY A 3 5.25 -26.03 -21.56
C GLY A 3 5.57 -24.86 -20.61
N ASN A 4 5.02 -23.65 -20.74
CA ASN A 4 3.59 -23.35 -20.63
C ASN A 4 3.25 -21.94 -21.19
N LYS A 5 1.94 -21.72 -21.40
CA LYS A 5 1.30 -20.70 -22.22
C LYS A 5 1.18 -19.30 -21.55
N SER A 6 1.17 -18.28 -22.43
CA SER A 6 0.44 -17.00 -22.37
C SER A 6 0.94 -15.81 -21.51
N THR A 7 2.14 -15.30 -21.78
CA THR A 7 2.46 -13.86 -21.60
C THR A 7 3.40 -13.39 -22.71
N GLN A 8 2.90 -13.43 -23.95
CA GLN A 8 3.61 -12.81 -25.07
C GLN A 8 3.32 -11.31 -24.99
N PHE A 9 4.26 -10.51 -24.47
CA PHE A 9 4.17 -9.07 -24.64
C PHE A 9 4.10 -8.78 -26.14
N THR A 10 3.00 -8.18 -26.59
CA THR A 10 2.81 -7.80 -28.00
C THR A 10 3.82 -6.72 -28.43
N PHE A 11 4.42 -6.03 -27.46
CA PHE A 11 5.41 -4.97 -27.65
C PHE A 11 6.69 -5.27 -26.88
N ALA A 12 7.81 -4.68 -27.30
CA ALA A 12 9.06 -4.78 -26.55
C ALA A 12 8.89 -4.18 -25.14
N PRO A 13 9.54 -4.76 -24.10
CA PRO A 13 9.54 -4.18 -22.76
C PRO A 13 9.90 -2.69 -22.78
N GLY A 14 9.17 -1.87 -22.02
CA GLY A 14 9.37 -0.41 -21.98
C GLY A 14 8.65 0.39 -23.08
N THR A 15 8.01 -0.27 -24.06
CA THR A 15 7.20 0.43 -25.10
C THR A 15 5.92 1.04 -24.54
N GLY A 16 5.40 0.47 -23.45
CA GLY A 16 4.21 0.95 -22.77
C GLY A 16 4.21 0.50 -21.31
N ILE A 17 3.28 1.05 -20.54
CA ILE A 17 3.05 0.66 -19.15
C ILE A 17 1.98 -0.43 -19.15
N MET A 18 2.26 -1.55 -18.49
CA MET A 18 1.29 -2.64 -18.39
C MET A 18 0.13 -2.21 -17.47
N ASP A 19 -1.09 -2.36 -17.96
CA ASP A 19 -2.32 -2.07 -17.20
C ASP A 19 -3.00 -3.38 -16.77
N TYR A 20 -3.04 -3.64 -15.47
CA TYR A 20 -3.69 -4.80 -14.89
C TYR A 20 -5.10 -4.44 -14.42
N GLU A 21 -6.10 -4.70 -15.26
CA GLU A 21 -7.51 -4.49 -14.91
C GLU A 21 -7.90 -5.13 -13.58
N LYS A 22 -8.35 -4.30 -12.62
CA LYS A 22 -8.79 -4.70 -11.27
C LYS A 22 -7.81 -5.70 -10.64
N GLY A 23 -6.53 -5.36 -10.74
CA GLY A 23 -5.43 -6.30 -10.64
C GLY A 23 -4.39 -5.92 -9.60
N LYS A 24 -3.99 -6.89 -8.79
CA LYS A 24 -2.83 -6.84 -7.89
C LYS A 24 -1.70 -7.67 -8.49
N LEU A 25 -0.47 -7.27 -8.19
CA LEU A 25 0.68 -8.15 -8.32
C LEU A 25 1.10 -8.62 -6.94
N ASN A 26 1.57 -9.86 -6.87
CA ASN A 26 1.94 -10.46 -5.60
C ASN A 26 3.30 -9.94 -5.10
N ASN A 27 4.21 -9.71 -6.04
CA ASN A 27 5.59 -9.36 -5.76
C ASN A 27 5.89 -7.94 -6.23
N LEU A 28 6.96 -7.37 -5.66
CA LEU A 28 7.65 -6.22 -6.22
C LEU A 28 8.02 -6.49 -7.69
N THR A 29 7.97 -5.45 -8.52
CA THR A 29 8.31 -5.51 -9.93
C THR A 29 9.33 -4.44 -10.31
N ASP A 30 10.23 -4.79 -11.23
CA ASP A 30 11.27 -3.87 -11.71
C ASP A 30 10.67 -2.75 -12.58
N ASN A 31 9.67 -3.08 -13.39
CA ASN A 31 9.02 -2.14 -14.29
C ASN A 31 7.77 -1.55 -13.65
N MET A 32 7.56 -0.25 -13.85
CA MET A 32 6.33 0.41 -13.46
C MET A 32 5.12 -0.22 -14.17
N TRP A 33 4.01 -0.32 -13.45
CA TRP A 33 2.73 -0.77 -13.97
C TRP A 33 1.59 0.10 -13.45
N ILE A 34 0.43 0.00 -14.10
CA ILE A 34 -0.81 0.64 -13.70
C ILE A 34 -1.87 -0.44 -13.45
N THR A 35 -2.82 -0.14 -12.58
CA THR A 35 -4.06 -0.89 -12.46
C THR A 35 -5.23 0.05 -12.34
N ASP A 36 -6.32 -0.21 -13.05
CA ASP A 36 -7.61 0.39 -12.76
C ASP A 36 -8.39 -0.42 -11.72
N THR A 37 -8.98 0.29 -10.76
CA THR A 37 -10.07 -0.26 -9.94
C THR A 37 -11.24 0.70 -9.93
N THR A 38 -12.32 0.33 -9.27
CA THR A 38 -13.53 1.15 -9.11
C THR A 38 -13.89 1.30 -7.64
N ILE A 39 -14.48 2.42 -7.28
CA ILE A 39 -15.04 2.65 -5.94
C ILE A 39 -16.23 1.72 -5.64
N ASP A 40 -16.86 1.17 -6.67
CA ASP A 40 -17.96 0.22 -6.58
C ASP A 40 -17.50 -1.13 -6.02
N SER A 41 -18.23 -1.68 -5.03
CA SER A 41 -17.85 -2.94 -4.37
C SER A 41 -18.20 -4.18 -5.20
N ARG A 42 -19.09 -4.06 -6.19
CA ARG A 42 -19.47 -5.11 -7.14
C ARG A 42 -18.76 -4.96 -8.50
N SER A 43 -17.73 -4.12 -8.55
CA SER A 43 -16.88 -3.92 -9.72
C SER A 43 -17.54 -3.21 -10.92
N GLY A 44 -18.64 -2.49 -10.69
CA GLY A 44 -19.27 -1.62 -11.69
C GLY A 44 -18.37 -0.45 -12.10
N ARG A 45 -18.23 -0.19 -13.41
CA ARG A 45 -17.49 0.97 -13.95
C ARG A 45 -18.38 2.21 -14.07
N GLY A 46 -19.65 2.01 -14.43
CA GLY A 46 -20.69 3.05 -14.39
C GLY A 46 -21.50 3.03 -13.09
N TYR A 47 -22.38 4.01 -12.91
CA TYR A 47 -23.31 4.02 -11.79
C TYR A 47 -24.32 2.87 -11.88
N VAL A 48 -24.39 2.05 -10.84
CA VAL A 48 -25.35 0.96 -10.68
C VAL A 48 -26.20 1.26 -9.45
N ARG A 49 -27.53 1.29 -9.62
CA ARG A 49 -28.45 1.45 -8.48
C ARG A 49 -28.27 0.29 -7.51
N GLU A 50 -28.29 0.59 -6.21
CA GLU A 50 -28.21 -0.41 -5.13
C GLU A 50 -26.91 -1.24 -5.13
N SER A 51 -25.88 -0.77 -5.83
CA SER A 51 -24.53 -1.30 -5.64
C SER A 51 -23.91 -0.75 -4.36
N GLY A 52 -23.02 -1.53 -3.77
CA GLY A 52 -22.24 -1.10 -2.62
C GLY A 52 -21.00 -0.31 -3.05
N TYR A 53 -20.34 0.31 -2.07
CA TYR A 53 -19.08 1.03 -2.25
C TYR A 53 -18.01 0.38 -1.39
N LYS A 54 -16.77 0.36 -1.89
CA LYS A 54 -15.61 -0.03 -1.09
C LYS A 54 -15.42 0.96 0.06
N SER A 55 -14.92 0.49 1.21
CA SER A 55 -14.60 1.37 2.32
C SER A 55 -13.38 2.26 2.00
N PRO A 56 -13.24 3.43 2.64
CA PRO A 56 -12.02 4.23 2.54
C PRO A 56 -10.76 3.45 2.92
N GLU A 57 -10.86 2.63 3.97
CA GLU A 57 -9.79 1.73 4.43
C GLU A 57 -9.31 0.82 3.30
N ARG A 58 -10.24 0.12 2.64
CA ARG A 58 -9.90 -0.77 1.51
C ARG A 58 -9.23 -0.03 0.36
N LEU A 59 -9.69 1.18 0.03
CA LEU A 59 -9.10 1.96 -1.06
C LEU A 59 -7.70 2.46 -0.73
N ILE A 60 -7.47 2.90 0.52
CA ILE A 60 -6.15 3.31 1.00
C ILE A 60 -5.19 2.12 1.03
N HIS A 61 -5.62 0.98 1.58
CA HIS A 61 -4.81 -0.24 1.58
C HIS A 61 -4.47 -0.72 0.16
N ASN A 62 -5.43 -0.64 -0.76
CA ASN A 62 -5.16 -0.94 -2.17
C ASN A 62 -4.12 0.02 -2.76
N LEU A 63 -4.25 1.34 -2.54
CA LEU A 63 -3.28 2.32 -3.03
C LEU A 63 -1.87 2.00 -2.51
N VAL A 64 -1.72 1.84 -1.19
CA VAL A 64 -0.43 1.59 -0.55
C VAL A 64 0.20 0.29 -1.07
N ASP A 65 -0.59 -0.79 -1.19
CA ASP A 65 -0.10 -2.07 -1.70
C ASP A 65 0.46 -1.94 -3.13
N ARG A 66 -0.25 -1.25 -4.04
CA ARG A 66 0.24 -1.08 -5.42
C ARG A 66 1.49 -0.22 -5.48
N VAL A 67 1.51 0.91 -4.78
CA VAL A 67 2.66 1.83 -4.78
C VAL A 67 3.92 1.12 -4.26
N SER A 68 3.80 0.31 -3.21
CA SER A 68 4.92 -0.47 -2.66
C SER A 68 5.48 -1.53 -3.61
N LYS A 69 4.74 -1.90 -4.67
CA LYS A 69 5.10 -2.93 -5.66
C LYS A 69 5.39 -2.34 -7.04
N ASN A 70 5.72 -1.05 -7.09
CA ASN A 70 6.00 -0.27 -8.31
C ASN A 70 4.78 0.03 -9.19
N GLY A 71 3.58 -0.05 -8.61
CA GLY A 71 2.31 0.15 -9.30
C GLY A 71 1.70 1.53 -9.05
N SER A 72 0.93 2.01 -10.02
CA SER A 72 0.05 3.17 -9.88
C SER A 72 -1.42 2.76 -9.90
N LEU A 73 -2.24 3.39 -9.07
CA LEU A 73 -3.67 3.12 -8.97
C LEU A 73 -4.48 4.17 -9.72
N LEU A 74 -5.23 3.74 -10.73
CA LEU A 74 -6.27 4.54 -11.38
C LEU A 74 -7.63 4.19 -10.76
N LEU A 75 -8.23 5.13 -10.05
CA LEU A 75 -9.52 4.91 -9.36
C LEU A 75 -10.69 5.45 -10.19
N ASN A 76 -11.56 4.56 -10.64
CA ASN A 76 -12.80 4.88 -11.33
C ASN A 76 -13.94 5.24 -10.36
N VAL A 77 -14.73 6.24 -10.73
CA VAL A 77 -15.97 6.65 -10.05
C VAL A 77 -17.07 6.79 -11.10
N GLY A 78 -18.20 6.10 -10.90
CA GLY A 78 -19.36 6.18 -11.79
C GLY A 78 -20.32 7.30 -11.38
N PRO A 79 -20.45 8.41 -12.15
CA PRO A 79 -21.45 9.44 -11.89
C PRO A 79 -22.87 8.92 -12.11
N ARG A 80 -23.84 9.51 -11.41
CA ARG A 80 -25.27 9.27 -11.61
C ARG A 80 -25.68 9.72 -13.03
N PRO A 81 -26.85 9.28 -13.54
CA PRO A 81 -27.34 9.70 -14.86
C PRO A 81 -27.52 11.22 -15.02
N ASP A 82 -27.70 11.95 -13.92
CA ASP A 82 -27.78 13.42 -13.89
C ASP A 82 -26.39 14.10 -13.84
N GLY A 83 -25.31 13.32 -13.92
CA GLY A 83 -23.93 13.78 -13.86
C GLY A 83 -23.37 13.98 -12.44
N SER A 84 -24.19 13.86 -11.39
CA SER A 84 -23.72 14.06 -10.02
C SER A 84 -22.93 12.86 -9.49
N ILE A 85 -21.90 13.09 -8.66
CA ILE A 85 -21.15 12.01 -8.01
C ILE A 85 -21.95 11.48 -6.80
N PRO A 86 -22.17 10.15 -6.65
CA PRO A 86 -22.81 9.59 -5.46
C PRO A 86 -22.16 10.04 -4.15
N LYS A 87 -22.96 10.26 -3.09
CA LYS A 87 -22.46 10.79 -1.82
C LYS A 87 -21.46 9.86 -1.15
N GLU A 88 -21.67 8.56 -1.32
CA GLU A 88 -20.82 7.48 -0.84
C GLU A 88 -19.46 7.51 -1.54
N ALA A 89 -19.46 7.76 -2.86
CA ALA A 89 -18.23 7.95 -3.62
C ALA A 89 -17.48 9.21 -3.17
N GLN A 90 -18.19 10.33 -2.98
CA GLN A 90 -17.60 11.56 -2.45
C GLN A 90 -17.00 11.36 -1.05
N TYR A 91 -17.68 10.59 -0.19
CA TYR A 91 -17.18 10.25 1.14
C TYR A 91 -15.83 9.53 1.04
N CYS A 92 -15.71 8.47 0.24
CA CYS A 92 -14.45 7.75 0.15
C CYS A 92 -13.33 8.60 -0.46
N LEU A 93 -13.61 9.40 -1.50
CA LEU A 93 -12.63 10.32 -2.07
C LEU A 93 -12.13 11.34 -1.04
N LYS A 94 -13.02 11.89 -0.21
CA LYS A 94 -12.66 12.84 0.85
C LYS A 94 -11.83 12.17 1.94
N GLU A 95 -12.19 10.97 2.37
CA GLU A 95 -11.41 10.23 3.38
C GLU A 95 -10.03 9.82 2.86
N MET A 96 -9.92 9.38 1.60
CA MET A 96 -8.62 9.17 0.94
C MET A 96 -7.80 10.47 0.87
N GLY A 97 -8.44 11.59 0.49
CA GLY A 97 -7.79 12.89 0.43
C GLY A 97 -7.23 13.34 1.78
N LYS A 98 -8.02 13.21 2.86
CA LYS A 98 -7.55 13.51 4.24
C LYS A 98 -6.38 12.63 4.64
N TRP A 99 -6.40 11.35 4.29
CA TRP A 99 -5.28 10.45 4.57
C TRP A 99 -4.01 10.86 3.82
N LEU A 100 -4.13 11.21 2.54
CA LEU A 100 -3.04 11.66 1.68
C LEU A 100 -2.51 13.05 2.07
N GLU A 101 -3.33 13.93 2.64
CA GLU A 101 -2.85 15.21 3.18
C GLU A 101 -1.84 15.00 4.32
N ILE A 102 -2.03 13.96 5.13
CA ILE A 102 -1.15 13.62 6.25
C ILE A 102 0.02 12.73 5.82
N ASN A 103 -0.26 11.69 5.03
CA ASN A 103 0.70 10.61 4.73
C ASN A 103 1.22 10.66 3.28
N GLY A 104 0.82 11.63 2.47
CA GLY A 104 1.13 11.67 1.04
C GLY A 104 2.62 11.67 0.72
N ASP A 105 3.48 12.07 1.65
CA ASP A 105 4.94 12.02 1.45
C ASP A 105 5.49 10.58 1.31
N CYS A 106 4.80 9.57 1.85
CA CYS A 106 5.15 8.16 1.64
C CYS A 106 4.57 7.54 0.35
N ILE A 107 3.87 8.35 -0.47
CA ILE A 107 3.23 7.92 -1.72
C ILE A 107 3.74 8.72 -2.91
N TYR A 108 3.69 10.06 -2.83
CA TYR A 108 3.98 10.92 -3.95
C TYR A 108 5.48 11.06 -4.19
N GLY A 109 5.92 10.67 -5.39
CA GLY A 109 7.32 10.73 -5.81
C GLY A 109 8.20 9.69 -5.12
N THR A 110 7.62 8.64 -4.56
CA THR A 110 8.35 7.52 -3.97
C THR A 110 8.59 6.41 -4.97
N THR A 111 9.63 5.61 -4.76
CA THR A 111 9.86 4.32 -5.40
C THR A 111 9.70 3.18 -4.38
N PRO A 112 9.50 1.93 -4.80
CA PRO A 112 9.56 0.80 -3.87
C PRO A 112 10.90 0.72 -3.13
N TRP A 113 10.89 0.07 -1.97
CA TRP A 113 12.13 -0.37 -1.33
C TRP A 113 12.55 -1.75 -1.88
N ILE A 114 13.68 -2.29 -1.41
CA ILE A 114 14.16 -3.65 -1.79
C ILE A 114 13.17 -4.76 -1.43
N TYR A 115 12.26 -4.49 -0.48
CA TYR A 115 11.12 -5.33 -0.12
C TYR A 115 9.84 -4.49 -0.21
N SER A 116 8.74 -5.05 -0.70
CA SER A 116 7.44 -4.35 -0.76
C SER A 116 6.70 -4.35 0.56
N ASP A 117 6.93 -5.34 1.43
CA ASP A 117 6.09 -5.62 2.58
C ASP A 117 6.81 -6.43 3.67
N ALA A 118 6.23 -6.40 4.87
CA ALA A 118 6.59 -7.23 6.01
C ALA A 118 5.35 -7.45 6.90
N GLY A 119 5.41 -8.39 7.84
CA GLY A 119 4.32 -8.62 8.79
C GLY A 119 3.81 -10.05 8.83
N MET A 120 2.71 -10.25 9.56
CA MET A 120 1.98 -11.51 9.55
C MET A 120 1.58 -11.83 8.10
N LYS A 121 1.92 -13.03 7.63
CA LYS A 121 1.47 -13.57 6.33
C LYS A 121 -0.02 -13.92 6.36
N GLY A 122 -0.86 -13.03 6.85
CA GLY A 122 -2.32 -13.11 6.73
C GLY A 122 -2.85 -12.51 5.42
N GLY A 123 -1.96 -11.85 4.65
CA GLY A 123 -2.33 -11.15 3.42
C GLY A 123 -1.40 -11.32 2.22
N HIS A 124 -0.41 -12.21 2.32
CA HIS A 124 0.12 -12.88 1.14
C HIS A 124 -0.71 -14.11 0.90
N ASP A 125 -0.92 -14.45 -0.35
CA ASP A 125 -1.49 -15.72 -0.77
C ASP A 125 -0.82 -16.90 -0.02
N ALA A 126 -1.44 -17.31 1.09
CA ALA A 126 -1.67 -18.71 1.37
C ALA A 126 -3.08 -19.06 0.88
N ASP A 127 -3.45 -18.58 -0.30
CA ASP A 127 -4.17 -19.46 -1.21
C ASP A 127 -3.15 -20.55 -1.55
N ASP A 128 -3.44 -21.77 -1.10
CA ASP A 128 -2.74 -23.05 -1.29
C ASP A 128 -2.48 -23.43 -2.77
N ASP A 129 -2.57 -22.46 -3.71
CA ASP A 129 -2.36 -22.62 -5.16
C ASP A 129 -1.62 -21.44 -5.83
N GLY A 130 -1.17 -20.40 -5.11
CA GLY A 130 -0.25 -19.40 -5.67
C GLY A 130 -0.73 -18.65 -6.94
N ARG A 131 -2.04 -18.34 -7.04
CA ARG A 131 -2.69 -18.02 -8.33
C ARG A 131 -3.54 -16.75 -8.45
N SER A 132 -3.30 -15.68 -7.71
CA SER A 132 -4.01 -14.42 -8.03
C SER A 132 -3.13 -13.18 -8.20
N SER A 133 -2.02 -13.31 -8.93
CA SER A 133 -1.34 -12.16 -9.56
C SER A 133 -1.91 -11.93 -10.96
N GLY A 134 -2.16 -10.68 -11.35
CA GLY A 134 -2.67 -10.33 -12.68
C GLY A 134 -4.02 -9.61 -12.65
N HIS A 135 -4.87 -9.85 -13.64
CA HIS A 135 -6.17 -9.17 -13.78
C HIS A 135 -7.26 -9.78 -12.88
N PHE A 136 -8.22 -8.96 -12.44
CA PHE A 136 -9.46 -9.34 -11.77
C PHE A 136 -9.31 -10.16 -10.47
N ASN A 137 -8.34 -9.83 -9.64
CA ASN A 137 -8.02 -10.54 -8.38
C ASN A 137 -8.39 -9.73 -7.12
N GLU A 138 -9.21 -8.69 -7.24
CA GLU A 138 -9.66 -7.87 -6.10
C GLU A 138 -10.93 -8.40 -5.40
N SER A 139 -11.41 -9.59 -5.77
CA SER A 139 -12.67 -10.15 -5.25
C SER A 139 -12.61 -10.55 -3.78
N LYS A 140 -11.45 -11.05 -3.31
CA LYS A 140 -11.20 -11.35 -1.89
C LYS A 140 -10.67 -10.12 -1.17
N GLU A 141 -11.38 -9.69 -0.14
CA GLU A 141 -10.89 -8.65 0.77
C GLU A 141 -10.02 -9.28 1.83
N ILE A 142 -8.73 -8.94 1.79
CA ILE A 142 -7.77 -9.32 2.81
C ILE A 142 -7.86 -8.28 3.91
N ARG A 143 -8.15 -8.73 5.13
CA ARG A 143 -8.16 -7.87 6.31
C ARG A 143 -6.72 -7.60 6.73
N LEU A 144 -6.24 -6.41 6.43
CA LEU A 144 -4.93 -5.92 6.86
C LEU A 144 -5.07 -5.18 8.20
N THR A 145 -4.00 -5.19 8.97
CA THR A 145 -3.98 -4.72 10.36
C THR A 145 -2.71 -3.93 10.67
N SER A 146 -2.56 -3.48 11.91
CA SER A 146 -1.34 -2.84 12.40
C SER A 146 -0.11 -3.76 12.45
N GLU A 147 -0.26 -5.03 12.05
CA GLU A 147 0.83 -6.01 11.90
C GLU A 147 1.24 -6.20 10.43
N ASP A 148 0.60 -5.49 9.50
CA ASP A 148 0.89 -5.51 8.06
C ASP A 148 1.57 -4.22 7.63
N PHE A 149 2.74 -4.36 6.99
CA PHE A 149 3.57 -3.24 6.58
C PHE A 149 3.78 -3.20 5.08
N ARG A 150 3.96 -2.00 4.54
CA ARG A 150 4.42 -1.73 3.18
C ARG A 150 5.55 -0.72 3.19
N PHE A 151 6.40 -0.78 2.18
CA PHE A 151 7.59 0.06 2.11
C PHE A 151 7.68 0.86 0.83
N THR A 152 8.10 2.11 0.96
CA THR A 152 8.46 3.00 -0.15
C THR A 152 9.70 3.80 0.24
N THR A 153 10.34 4.45 -0.73
CA THR A 153 11.58 5.23 -0.55
C THR A 153 11.51 6.54 -1.32
N LYS A 154 12.14 7.59 -0.80
CA LYS A 154 12.26 8.89 -1.49
C LYS A 154 13.48 9.64 -0.97
N GLY A 155 14.41 9.96 -1.86
CA GLY A 155 15.70 10.51 -1.47
C GLY A 155 16.42 9.53 -0.52
N ASN A 156 17.01 10.06 0.56
CA ASN A 156 17.70 9.25 1.57
C ASN A 156 16.80 8.80 2.73
N ALA A 157 15.53 8.47 2.42
CA ALA A 157 14.56 8.05 3.42
C ALA A 157 13.78 6.80 2.98
N ILE A 158 13.50 5.93 3.95
CA ILE A 158 12.61 4.78 3.82
C ILE A 158 11.33 5.08 4.60
N TYR A 159 10.18 4.81 3.99
CA TYR A 159 8.89 4.88 4.65
C TYR A 159 8.41 3.49 5.01
N VAL A 160 8.02 3.31 6.27
CA VAL A 160 7.32 2.12 6.76
C VAL A 160 5.86 2.49 6.97
N ILE A 161 4.98 1.92 6.15
CA ILE A 161 3.54 2.21 6.16
C ILE A 161 2.82 1.07 6.88
N CYS A 162 2.24 1.36 8.04
CA CYS A 162 1.48 0.45 8.86
C CYS A 162 0.00 0.48 8.44
N LEU A 163 -0.56 -0.67 8.02
CA LEU A 163 -1.92 -0.80 7.49
C LEU A 163 -2.97 -1.00 8.60
N GLY A 164 -2.81 -0.23 9.67
CA GLY A 164 -3.68 -0.18 10.83
C GLY A 164 -3.13 0.79 11.86
N ILE A 165 -3.83 0.93 12.99
CA ILE A 165 -3.40 1.81 14.09
C ILE A 165 -2.67 0.98 15.13
N PRO A 166 -1.34 1.16 15.28
CA PRO A 166 -0.59 0.40 16.27
C PRO A 166 -0.90 0.83 17.70
N GLY A 167 -0.59 -0.06 18.64
CA GLY A 167 -0.59 0.25 20.07
C GLY A 167 0.58 1.15 20.46
N ASP A 168 1.13 0.97 21.67
CA ASP A 168 2.23 1.82 22.17
C ASP A 168 3.59 1.50 21.55
N ARG A 169 3.74 0.31 20.97
CA ARG A 169 4.97 -0.14 20.33
C ARG A 169 4.66 -0.85 19.01
N VAL A 170 5.37 -0.45 17.96
CA VAL A 170 5.33 -1.07 16.64
C VAL A 170 6.49 -2.05 16.54
N GLN A 171 6.25 -3.23 15.96
CA GLN A 171 7.29 -4.19 15.60
C GLN A 171 7.20 -4.45 14.10
N VAL A 172 8.21 -4.01 13.36
CA VAL A 172 8.38 -4.29 11.93
C VAL A 172 9.33 -5.48 11.81
N PRO A 173 8.85 -6.68 11.45
CA PRO A 173 9.69 -7.86 11.37
C PRO A 173 10.62 -7.82 10.15
N SER A 174 11.73 -8.56 10.20
CA SER A 174 12.63 -8.78 9.05
C SER A 174 13.13 -7.48 8.40
N PHE A 175 13.44 -6.49 9.23
CA PHE A 175 13.93 -5.18 8.80
C PHE A 175 15.47 -5.16 8.87
N THR A 176 16.13 -4.98 7.73
CA THR A 176 17.54 -5.39 7.53
C THR A 176 18.57 -4.25 7.58
N LEU A 177 18.24 -3.09 8.16
CA LEU A 177 19.22 -2.01 8.36
C LEU A 177 20.09 -2.25 9.60
N HIS A 178 21.25 -1.60 9.61
CA HIS A 178 22.11 -1.44 10.77
C HIS A 178 21.77 -0.16 11.56
N ASN A 179 22.08 -0.14 12.86
CA ASN A 179 21.76 1.00 13.73
C ASN A 179 22.45 2.30 13.30
N ASP A 180 23.67 2.20 12.76
CA ASP A 180 24.47 3.33 12.28
C ASP A 180 24.02 3.86 10.92
N GLU A 181 23.10 3.18 10.22
CA GLU A 181 22.49 3.69 8.99
C GLU A 181 21.31 4.62 9.27
N ILE A 182 20.65 4.49 10.42
CA ILE A 182 19.44 5.25 10.76
C ILE A 182 19.81 6.53 11.51
N ARG A 183 19.50 7.68 10.92
CA ARG A 183 19.67 8.99 11.56
C ARG A 183 18.56 9.26 12.57
N GLN A 184 17.31 9.08 12.14
CA GLN A 184 16.13 9.30 12.98
C GLN A 184 14.89 8.63 12.38
N ILE A 185 13.91 8.38 13.24
CA ILE A 185 12.58 7.90 12.83
C ILE A 185 11.53 8.89 13.31
N THR A 186 10.64 9.32 12.43
CA THR A 186 9.50 10.19 12.75
C THR A 186 8.20 9.58 12.23
N MET A 187 7.05 9.98 12.79
CA MET A 187 5.74 9.60 12.26
C MET A 187 5.16 10.74 11.42
N LEU A 188 4.69 10.45 10.22
CA LEU A 188 4.05 11.46 9.37
C LEU A 188 2.81 12.04 10.05
N GLY A 189 2.67 13.36 9.99
CA GLY A 189 1.60 14.10 10.65
C GLY A 189 1.75 14.26 12.17
N SER A 190 2.77 13.68 12.81
CA SER A 190 3.03 13.88 14.23
C SER A 190 3.91 15.10 14.47
N ASP A 191 3.59 15.84 15.54
CA ASP A 191 4.39 16.97 16.02
C ASP A 191 5.33 16.56 17.18
N ALA A 192 5.39 15.27 17.52
CA ALA A 192 6.14 14.74 18.67
C ALA A 192 7.67 14.59 18.44
N GLY A 193 8.13 14.89 17.22
CA GLY A 193 9.52 14.78 16.81
C GLY A 193 10.03 13.33 16.71
N PRO A 194 11.35 13.11 16.74
CA PRO A 194 11.95 11.78 16.58
C PRO A 194 11.48 10.77 17.63
N LEU A 195 11.11 9.58 17.20
CA LEU A 195 10.66 8.46 18.03
C LEU A 195 11.84 7.70 18.62
N LYS A 196 11.63 7.02 19.74
CA LYS A 196 12.60 6.06 20.25
C LYS A 196 12.44 4.76 19.46
N TRP A 197 13.56 4.14 19.11
CA TRP A 197 13.56 2.92 18.31
C TRP A 197 14.73 2.02 18.67
N GLN A 198 14.62 0.74 18.33
CA GLN A 198 15.65 -0.27 18.52
C GLN A 198 15.60 -1.28 17.38
N LEU A 199 16.76 -1.58 16.77
CA LEU A 199 16.91 -2.73 15.88
C LEU A 199 17.42 -3.93 16.67
N PHE A 200 16.75 -5.07 16.51
CA PHE A 200 17.26 -6.35 17.02
C PHE A 200 17.71 -7.21 15.85
N THR A 201 18.92 -7.76 15.96
CA THR A 201 19.54 -8.64 14.96
C THR A 201 19.59 -10.11 15.40
N ASN A 202 19.04 -10.45 16.57
CA ASN A 202 18.99 -11.81 17.13
C ASN A 202 17.57 -12.41 17.05
N LYS A 203 17.21 -13.41 17.90
CA LYS A 203 15.96 -14.24 17.94
C LYS A 203 14.58 -13.54 17.74
N LYS A 204 14.53 -12.21 17.63
CA LYS A 204 13.37 -11.40 17.24
C LYS A 204 13.81 -10.28 16.29
N GLU A 205 14.27 -10.67 15.09
CA GLU A 205 14.81 -9.74 14.10
C GLU A 205 13.77 -8.72 13.64
N GLY A 206 14.08 -7.44 13.76
CA GLY A 206 13.18 -6.36 13.34
C GLY A 206 13.44 -5.01 13.98
N LEU A 207 12.69 -4.03 13.50
CA LEU A 207 12.68 -2.65 13.98
C LEU A 207 11.52 -2.46 14.96
N TYR A 208 11.85 -1.98 16.15
CA TYR A 208 10.88 -1.62 17.18
C TYR A 208 10.82 -0.10 17.30
N ILE A 209 9.61 0.45 17.28
CA ILE A 209 9.37 1.89 17.37
C ILE A 209 8.42 2.14 18.55
N ASP A 210 8.82 2.99 19.49
CA ASP A 210 8.00 3.41 20.62
C ASP A 210 7.19 4.66 20.23
N MET A 211 5.87 4.55 20.32
CA MET A 211 4.95 5.63 19.98
C MET A 211 4.98 6.72 21.05
N LYS A 212 5.03 7.98 20.63
CA LYS A 212 4.91 9.16 21.52
C LYS A 212 3.49 9.73 21.55
N ASP A 213 2.78 9.61 20.45
CA ASP A 213 1.40 10.05 20.25
C ASP A 213 0.66 9.06 19.34
N ARG A 214 -0.62 9.34 19.04
CA ARG A 214 -1.44 8.51 18.16
C ARG A 214 -1.50 9.09 16.75
N PRO A 215 -1.59 8.25 15.71
CA PRO A 215 -1.78 8.74 14.35
C PRO A 215 -3.02 9.63 14.22
N LYS A 216 -2.90 10.71 13.44
CA LYS A 216 -4.04 11.62 13.15
C LYS A 216 -5.10 10.98 12.23
N SER A 217 -4.74 9.92 11.50
CA SER A 217 -5.65 9.10 10.69
C SER A 217 -6.01 7.79 11.43
N PRO A 218 -7.27 7.32 11.36
CA PRO A 218 -7.69 6.06 11.99
C PRO A 218 -7.53 4.82 11.08
N ILE A 219 -6.98 4.98 9.87
CA ILE A 219 -6.91 3.89 8.86
C ILE A 219 -5.51 3.28 8.82
N ALA A 220 -4.51 4.09 8.46
CA ALA A 220 -3.12 3.69 8.35
C ALA A 220 -2.22 4.87 8.74
N CYS A 221 -0.98 4.58 9.12
CA CYS A 221 0.04 5.58 9.45
C CYS A 221 1.39 5.22 8.84
N ALA A 222 2.24 6.22 8.62
CA ALA A 222 3.57 6.01 8.07
C ALA A 222 4.67 6.56 8.98
N PHE A 223 5.76 5.80 9.08
CA PHE A 223 7.00 6.20 9.73
C PHE A 223 8.03 6.55 8.66
N LYS A 224 8.68 7.70 8.79
CA LYS A 224 9.80 8.11 7.94
C LYS A 224 11.10 7.81 8.69
N ILE A 225 11.91 6.95 8.10
CA ILE A 225 13.26 6.60 8.55
C ILE A 225 14.21 7.40 7.69
N ASP A 226 14.79 8.46 8.25
CA ASP A 226 15.87 9.19 7.59
C ASP A 226 17.18 8.43 7.78
N LEU A 227 17.91 8.21 6.70
CA LEU A 227 19.21 7.56 6.73
C LEU A 227 20.33 8.60 6.90
N ASN A 228 21.50 8.13 7.35
CA ASN A 228 22.73 8.90 7.31
C ASN A 228 23.22 9.05 5.85
N ASP A 229 23.93 10.14 5.58
CA ASP A 229 24.55 10.42 4.27
C ASP A 229 25.86 9.63 4.07
#